data_AF-A0A915U8A7-F1
#
_entry.id   AF-A0A915U8A7-F1
#
_cell.length_a   1.000
_cell.length_b   1.000
_cell.length_c   1.000
_cell.angle_alpha   90.00
_cell.angle_beta   90.00
_cell.angle_gamma   90.00
#
_symmetry.space_group_name_H-M   'P 1'
#
loop_
_entity.id
_entity.type
_entity.pdbx_description
1 polymer ?
#
loop_
_entity_poly.entity_id
_entity_poly.type
_entity_poly.pdbx_seq_one_letter_code
_entity_poly.pdbx_strand_id
1 'polypeptide(L)'
;MREEAEDRLHHRVYVVRLAHPRHPGVRDCYYVGMTGLRPEERLENHKAGIKAAAVVRRYGLELAYEWFDDIPPMTYEDAAQCEPTLADELRDRGFVVFGPTNRPSEPPPPRARRRASKKR
;
A
#
# COMPACT_ATOMS: atom_id res chain seq x y z
N MET A 1 -20.36 -9.34 30.55
CA MET A 1 -20.42 -10.08 29.27
C MET A 1 -20.77 -9.08 28.17
N ARG A 2 -19.76 -8.60 27.41
CA ARG A 2 -19.79 -7.83 26.13
C ARG A 2 -18.63 -6.82 26.09
N GLU A 3 -17.39 -7.25 26.35
CA GLU A 3 -16.23 -6.33 26.25
C GLU A 3 -15.00 -6.98 25.57
N GLU A 4 -14.95 -8.31 25.42
CA GLU A 4 -13.79 -9.00 24.83
C GLU A 4 -13.85 -9.19 23.30
N ALA A 5 -15.00 -8.91 22.66
CA ALA A 5 -15.16 -9.04 21.21
C ALA A 5 -14.78 -7.77 20.44
N GLU A 6 -14.92 -6.59 21.06
CA GLU A 6 -14.61 -5.29 20.44
C GLU A 6 -13.10 -5.01 20.39
N ASP A 7 -12.33 -5.56 21.32
CA ASP A 7 -10.86 -5.44 21.34
C ASP A 7 -10.18 -6.14 20.15
N ARG A 8 -10.89 -7.00 19.40
CA ARG A 8 -10.35 -7.70 18.22
C ARG A 8 -10.60 -6.93 16.91
N LEU A 9 -11.46 -5.90 16.92
CA LEU A 9 -11.85 -5.10 15.75
C LEU A 9 -11.17 -3.72 15.77
N HIS A 10 -9.84 -3.69 15.89
CA HIS A 10 -9.08 -2.43 15.81
C HIS A 10 -8.28 -2.29 14.51
N HIS A 11 -8.27 -3.31 13.66
CA HIS A 11 -7.52 -3.27 12.41
C HIS A 11 -8.34 -2.62 11.30
N ARG A 12 -7.73 -1.63 10.64
CA ARG A 12 -8.29 -0.93 9.48
C ARG A 12 -7.31 -1.00 8.34
N VAL A 13 -7.83 -1.11 7.14
CA VAL A 13 -7.04 -0.94 5.91
C VAL A 13 -6.97 0.56 5.62
N TYR A 14 -5.82 1.01 5.14
CA TYR A 14 -5.61 2.40 4.74
C TYR A 14 -4.88 2.46 3.41
N VAL A 15 -5.20 3.49 2.64
CA VAL A 15 -4.58 3.75 1.35
C VAL A 15 -3.91 5.12 1.38
N VAL A 16 -2.62 5.19 1.05
CA VAL A 16 -1.88 6.44 0.93
C VAL A 16 -1.61 6.73 -0.53
N ARG A 17 -1.97 7.94 -0.98
CA ARG A 17 -1.60 8.43 -2.30
C ARG A 17 -0.12 8.80 -2.30
N LEU A 18 0.59 8.28 -3.29
CA LEU A 18 2.01 8.51 -3.51
C LEU A 18 2.21 9.38 -4.76
N ALA A 19 3.13 10.33 -4.66
CA ALA A 19 3.65 11.07 -5.80
C ALA A 19 4.53 10.16 -6.66
N HIS A 20 4.29 10.14 -7.97
CA HIS A 20 5.17 9.40 -8.88
C HIS A 20 6.53 10.10 -9.03
N PRO A 21 7.67 9.44 -8.73
CA PRO A 21 8.99 10.09 -8.70
C PRO A 21 9.46 10.70 -10.02
N ARG A 22 8.96 10.22 -11.15
CA ARG A 22 9.40 10.66 -12.49
C ARG A 22 8.37 11.49 -13.26
N HIS A 23 7.11 11.45 -12.86
CA HIS A 23 5.99 11.98 -13.66
C HIS A 23 4.80 12.30 -12.76
N PRO A 24 4.82 13.42 -12.03
CA PRO A 24 3.66 13.86 -11.27
C PRO A 24 2.45 14.01 -12.21
N GLY A 25 1.38 13.24 -11.95
CA GLY A 25 0.11 13.32 -12.70
C GLY A 25 -0.09 12.33 -13.87
N VAL A 26 0.90 11.48 -14.19
CA VAL A 26 0.74 10.52 -15.30
C VAL A 26 0.07 9.22 -14.86
N ARG A 27 0.33 8.78 -13.63
CA ARG A 27 -0.34 7.65 -12.98
C ARG A 27 -0.37 7.90 -11.48
N ASP A 28 -1.55 7.77 -10.88
CA ASP A 28 -1.64 7.77 -9.43
C ASP A 28 -0.98 6.50 -8.89
N CYS A 29 -0.07 6.71 -7.95
CA CYS A 29 0.55 5.64 -7.20
C CYS A 29 -0.15 5.56 -5.85
N TYR A 30 -0.46 4.35 -5.39
CA TYR A 30 -1.08 4.13 -4.09
C TYR A 30 -0.24 3.16 -3.26
N TYR A 31 -0.25 3.35 -1.95
CA TYR A 31 0.26 2.39 -0.99
C TYR A 31 -0.90 1.83 -0.20
N VAL A 32 -1.02 0.51 -0.13
CA VAL A 32 -2.05 -0.17 0.66
C VAL A 32 -1.40 -0.86 1.84
N GLY A 33 -1.98 -0.65 3.03
CA GLY A 33 -1.52 -1.25 4.27
C GLY A 33 -2.66 -1.45 5.25
N MET A 34 -2.45 -2.27 6.29
CA MET A 34 -3.32 -2.33 7.47
C MET A 34 -2.67 -1.69 8.70
N THR A 35 -3.49 -1.17 9.60
CA THR A 35 -3.07 -0.51 10.84
C THR A 35 -4.07 -0.78 11.96
N GLY A 36 -3.56 -0.97 13.19
CA GLY A 36 -4.39 -0.99 14.40
C GLY A 36 -4.65 0.42 14.99
N LEU A 37 -4.05 1.45 14.40
CA LEU A 37 -4.17 2.86 14.78
C LEU A 37 -5.00 3.63 13.75
N ARG A 38 -5.37 4.87 14.05
CA ARG A 38 -6.01 5.75 13.05
C ARG A 38 -5.10 5.89 11.81
N PRO A 39 -5.66 5.84 10.59
CA PRO A 39 -4.90 6.04 9.36
C PRO A 39 -4.10 7.35 9.34
N GLU A 40 -4.67 8.42 9.90
CA GLU A 40 -4.06 9.75 10.04
C GLU A 40 -2.79 9.69 10.89
N GLU A 41 -2.92 9.19 12.12
CA GLU A 41 -1.80 8.96 13.04
C GLU A 41 -0.74 8.06 12.41
N ARG A 42 -1.17 7.05 11.65
CA ARG A 42 -0.24 6.16 10.94
C ARG A 42 0.53 6.91 9.87
N LEU A 43 -0.12 7.77 9.09
CA LEU A 43 0.52 8.63 8.08
C LEU A 43 1.49 9.62 8.72
N GLU A 44 1.13 10.24 9.84
CA GLU A 44 2.02 11.14 10.58
C GLU A 44 3.26 10.40 11.07
N ASN A 45 3.10 9.20 11.63
CA ASN A 45 4.22 8.33 11.98
C ASN A 45 5.09 8.00 10.76
N HIS A 46 4.48 7.74 9.59
CA HIS A 46 5.23 7.55 8.34
C HIS A 46 6.04 8.79 7.95
N LYS A 47 5.45 9.99 8.08
CA LYS A 47 6.12 11.28 7.79
C LYS A 47 7.24 11.57 8.81
N ALA A 48 7.03 11.24 10.08
CA ALA A 48 8.03 11.32 11.14
C ALA A 48 9.16 10.28 10.99
N GLY A 49 8.98 9.27 10.13
CA GLY A 49 9.95 8.20 9.92
C GLY A 49 9.89 7.09 10.96
N ILE A 50 8.82 7.03 11.75
CA ILE A 50 8.59 6.01 12.78
C ILE A 50 7.89 4.82 12.14
N LYS A 51 8.57 3.66 12.10
CA LYS A 51 8.05 2.41 11.49
C LYS A 51 7.45 2.66 10.09
N ALA A 52 8.18 3.43 9.30
CA ALA A 52 7.72 3.97 8.02
C ALA A 52 8.24 3.17 6.82
N ALA A 53 7.40 2.96 5.82
CA ALA A 53 7.87 2.48 4.53
C ALA A 53 8.61 3.62 3.82
N ALA A 54 9.81 3.35 3.29
CA ALA A 54 10.63 4.37 2.61
C ALA A 54 9.88 5.04 1.45
N VAL A 55 8.98 4.30 0.78
CA VAL A 55 8.14 4.80 -0.32
C VAL A 55 7.14 5.83 0.19
N VAL A 56 6.41 5.51 1.27
CA VAL A 56 5.42 6.43 1.89
C VAL A 56 6.12 7.65 2.48
N ARG A 57 7.30 7.49 3.09
CA ARG A 57 8.04 8.64 3.62
C ARG A 57 8.55 9.59 2.53
N ARG A 58 8.99 9.05 1.38
CA ARG A 58 9.57 9.87 0.29
C ARG A 58 8.52 10.43 -0.65
N TYR A 59 7.42 9.70 -0.85
CA TYR A 59 6.42 10.00 -1.88
C TYR A 59 5.00 10.13 -1.33
N GLY A 60 4.75 9.84 -0.06
CA GLY A 60 3.41 9.93 0.53
C GLY A 60 2.91 11.37 0.57
N LEU A 61 1.81 11.61 -0.13
CA LEU A 61 1.11 12.89 -0.20
C LEU A 61 0.08 12.97 0.94
N GLU A 62 -0.96 12.16 0.80
CA GLU A 62 -2.18 12.19 1.61
C GLU A 62 -2.85 10.81 1.66
N LEU A 63 -3.79 10.64 2.58
CA LEU A 63 -4.64 9.45 2.62
C LEU A 63 -5.71 9.54 1.54
N ALA A 64 -5.87 8.47 0.78
CA ALA A 64 -6.88 8.36 -0.25
C ALA A 64 -8.15 7.73 0.34
N TYR A 65 -8.90 8.53 1.10
CA TYR A 65 -10.12 8.10 1.80
C TYR A 65 -11.14 7.46 0.85
N GLU A 66 -11.17 7.90 -0.42
CA GLU A 66 -12.02 7.35 -1.50
C GLU A 66 -11.96 5.80 -1.64
N TRP A 67 -10.89 5.16 -1.16
CA TRP A 67 -10.69 3.71 -1.28
C TRP A 67 -10.94 2.90 0.00
N PHE A 68 -10.94 3.54 1.18
CA PHE A 68 -11.02 2.83 2.46
C PHE A 68 -11.98 3.45 3.47
N ASP A 69 -12.64 4.57 3.15
CA ASP A 69 -13.59 5.25 4.03
C ASP A 69 -14.77 4.36 4.42
N ASP A 70 -15.30 3.59 3.46
CA ASP A 70 -16.41 2.65 3.68
C ASP A 70 -16.02 1.38 4.43
N ILE A 71 -14.73 1.14 4.68
CA ILE A 71 -14.25 -0.11 5.28
C ILE A 71 -14.32 -0.02 6.81
N PRO A 72 -15.22 -0.77 7.48
CA PRO A 72 -15.29 -0.75 8.93
C PRO A 72 -14.04 -1.38 9.54
N PRO A 73 -13.70 -1.01 10.80
CA PRO A 73 -12.67 -1.74 11.54
C PRO A 73 -13.05 -3.21 11.65
N MET A 74 -12.11 -4.07 11.29
CA MET A 74 -12.29 -5.51 11.21
C MET A 74 -11.21 -6.24 12.00
N THR A 75 -11.29 -7.57 12.03
CA THR A 75 -10.27 -8.39 12.68
C THR A 75 -8.95 -8.32 11.91
N TYR A 76 -7.84 -8.66 12.55
CA TYR A 76 -6.55 -8.76 11.88
C TYR A 76 -6.60 -9.71 10.68
N GLU A 77 -7.28 -10.85 10.83
CA GLU A 77 -7.38 -11.88 9.79
C GLU A 77 -8.17 -11.36 8.58
N ASP A 78 -9.32 -10.73 8.81
CA ASP A 78 -10.09 -10.07 7.74
C ASP A 78 -9.28 -8.95 7.07
N ALA A 79 -8.62 -8.10 7.85
CA ALA A 79 -7.82 -7.00 7.30
C ALA A 79 -6.66 -7.52 6.44
N ALA A 80 -6.02 -8.61 6.85
CA ALA A 80 -4.93 -9.24 6.10
C ALA A 80 -5.41 -9.89 4.78
N GLN A 81 -6.69 -10.25 4.66
CA GLN A 81 -7.28 -10.73 3.39
C GLN A 81 -7.81 -9.58 2.52
N CYS A 82 -8.36 -8.54 3.14
CA CYS A 82 -8.85 -7.34 2.45
C CYS A 82 -7.71 -6.50 1.85
N GLU A 83 -6.60 -6.37 2.55
CA GLU A 83 -5.43 -5.59 2.11
C GLU A 83 -4.92 -5.98 0.71
N PRO A 84 -4.57 -7.26 0.41
CA PRO A 84 -4.14 -7.64 -0.92
C PRO A 84 -5.26 -7.57 -1.97
N THR A 85 -6.51 -7.76 -1.57
CA THR A 85 -7.68 -7.67 -2.47
C THR A 85 -7.87 -6.24 -2.96
N LEU A 86 -7.89 -5.27 -2.04
CA LEU A 86 -7.98 -3.85 -2.38
C LEU A 86 -6.77 -3.39 -3.23
N ALA A 87 -5.58 -3.90 -2.89
CA ALA A 87 -4.38 -3.61 -3.64
C ALA A 87 -4.42 -4.20 -5.06
N ASP A 88 -5.12 -5.32 -5.28
CA ASP A 88 -5.33 -5.90 -6.60
C ASP A 88 -6.31 -5.09 -7.43
N GLU A 89 -7.45 -4.70 -6.85
CA GLU A 89 -8.47 -3.89 -7.52
C GLU A 89 -7.91 -2.55 -8.00
N LEU A 90 -7.09 -1.90 -7.18
CA LEU A 90 -6.40 -0.67 -7.57
C LEU A 90 -5.42 -0.90 -8.74
N ARG A 91 -4.76 -2.06 -8.80
CA ARG A 91 -3.89 -2.41 -9.93
C ARG A 91 -4.69 -2.72 -11.19
N ASP A 92 -5.86 -3.35 -11.05
CA ASP A 92 -6.77 -3.64 -12.17
C ASP A 92 -7.30 -2.35 -12.82
N ARG A 93 -7.60 -1.34 -11.99
CA ARG A 93 -7.94 0.02 -12.45
C ARG A 93 -6.78 0.76 -13.14
N GLY A 94 -5.57 0.18 -13.18
CA GLY A 94 -4.40 0.73 -13.88
C GLY A 94 -3.48 1.61 -13.02
N PHE A 95 -3.69 1.65 -11.71
CA PHE A 95 -2.84 2.41 -10.78
C PHE A 95 -1.59 1.63 -10.39
N VAL A 96 -0.55 2.36 -9.97
CA VAL A 96 0.68 1.74 -9.48
C VAL A 96 0.59 1.54 -7.97
N VAL A 97 0.36 0.30 -7.55
CA VAL A 97 0.13 0.00 -6.13
C VAL A 97 1.34 -0.66 -5.48
N PHE A 98 1.72 -0.14 -4.31
CA PHE A 98 2.75 -0.68 -3.43
C PHE A 98 2.07 -1.29 -2.21
N GLY A 99 2.31 -2.58 -1.98
CA GLY A 99 1.64 -3.34 -0.93
C GLY A 99 1.58 -4.81 -1.30
N PRO A 100 1.02 -5.65 -0.43
CA PRO A 100 0.85 -7.06 -0.72
C PRO A 100 -0.09 -7.27 -1.91
N THR A 101 -0.01 -8.46 -2.48
CA THR A 101 -0.76 -8.84 -3.67
C THR A 101 -1.11 -10.31 -3.56
N ASN A 102 -2.34 -10.66 -3.93
CA ASN A 102 -2.75 -12.04 -4.11
C ASN A 102 -2.38 -12.57 -5.51
N ARG A 103 -1.88 -11.71 -6.42
CA ARG A 103 -1.41 -12.17 -7.73
C ARG A 103 -0.20 -13.07 -7.55
N PRO A 104 -0.13 -14.20 -8.29
CA PRO A 104 1.11 -14.95 -8.38
C PRO A 104 2.20 -13.99 -8.89
N SER A 105 3.33 -13.93 -8.20
CA SER A 105 4.44 -13.06 -8.58
C SER A 105 4.87 -13.41 -10.01
N GLU A 106 4.56 -12.56 -10.99
CA GLU A 106 5.11 -12.71 -12.32
C GLU A 106 6.64 -12.68 -12.21
N PRO A 107 7.36 -13.68 -12.76
CA PRO A 107 8.81 -13.69 -12.69
C PRO A 107 9.33 -12.41 -13.33
N PRO A 108 10.34 -11.75 -12.73
CA PRO A 108 10.87 -10.52 -13.29
C PRO A 108 11.28 -10.77 -14.75
N PRO A 109 11.05 -9.81 -15.66
CA PRO A 109 11.43 -9.98 -17.06
C PRO A 109 12.92 -10.37 -17.11
N PRO A 110 13.31 -11.31 -17.99
CA PRO A 110 14.67 -11.81 -18.03
C PRO A 110 15.61 -10.61 -18.17
N ARG A 111 16.54 -10.45 -17.21
CA ARG A 111 17.52 -9.36 -17.22
C ARG A 111 18.21 -9.41 -18.58
N ALA A 112 17.98 -8.39 -19.41
CA ALA A 112 18.63 -8.29 -20.71
C ALA A 112 20.14 -8.33 -20.48
N ARG A 113 20.79 -9.41 -20.95
CA ARG A 113 22.25 -9.55 -20.88
C ARG A 113 22.83 -8.33 -21.59
N ARG A 114 23.47 -7.42 -20.85
CA ARG A 114 24.24 -6.32 -21.44
C ARG A 114 25.25 -6.95 -22.40
N ARG A 115 25.06 -6.77 -23.71
CA ARG A 115 26.05 -7.16 -24.72
C ARG A 115 27.35 -6.45 -24.36
N ALA A 116 28.36 -7.20 -23.96
CA ALA A 116 29.70 -6.69 -23.76
C ALA A 116 30.23 -6.27 -25.14
N SER A 117 30.27 -4.98 -25.41
CA SER A 117 30.94 -4.42 -26.57
C SER A 117 32.44 -4.70 -26.42
N LYS A 118 32.93 -5.77 -27.07
CA LYS A 118 34.34 -6.06 -27.23
C LYS A 118 34.94 -4.93 -28.08
N LYS A 119 35.58 -3.95 -27.44
CA LYS A 119 36.34 -2.91 -28.15
C LYS A 119 37.59 -3.59 -28.73
N ARG A 120 37.70 -3.55 -30.06
CA ARG A 120 38.89 -3.92 -30.82
C ARG A 120 40.01 -2.92 -30.58
#